data_AF-A0A3A8PK24-F1
#
_entry.id   AF-A0A3A8PK24-F1
#
_cell.length_a   1.000
_cell.length_b   1.000
_cell.length_c   1.000
_cell.angle_alpha   90.00
_cell.angle_beta   90.00
_cell.angle_gamma   90.00
#
_symmetry.space_group_name_H-M   'P 1'
#
loop_
_entity.id
_entity.type
_entity.pdbx_description
1 polymer ?
#
loop_
_entity_poly.entity_id
_entity_poly.type
_entity_poly.pdbx_seq_one_letter_code
_entity_poly.pdbx_strand_id
1 'polypeptide(L)'
;QAQETAPAAPQPVTPDVTPPVSATQEPSAPATQDSGATPSSEPSLDFDLLTPEAEASAGLLDPNLQKDLETRRTMLKLHQGLGLAMAGGLTAATVLGQIQFSRSFTGGGDDRSLLAWHRGVVIGTSLLFATVGTLGLLAPDPVEREFQWDTVTFHKIFMSLATAGMIAQAVLGILATHSYGEITEPKYATAHQVVGYATLGCVAAGIVTLTF
;
A
#
# COMPACT_ATOMS: atom_id res chain seq x y z
N GLN A 1 -49.29 -33.54 3.76
CA GLN A 1 -48.77 -34.70 3.00
C GLN A 1 -48.26 -34.14 1.68
N ALA A 2 -47.02 -34.24 1.23
CA ALA A 2 -45.93 -35.16 1.57
C ALA A 2 -44.59 -34.39 1.78
N GLN A 3 -43.66 -35.08 2.43
CA GLN A 3 -42.36 -34.66 2.92
C GLN A 3 -41.33 -35.58 2.23
N GLU A 4 -40.32 -35.04 1.56
CA GLU A 4 -39.25 -35.85 0.91
C GLU A 4 -37.96 -35.01 0.89
N THR A 5 -37.18 -35.09 1.97
CA THR A 5 -35.84 -35.73 2.10
C THR A 5 -34.72 -35.15 1.24
N ALA A 6 -33.80 -34.47 1.93
CA ALA A 6 -32.50 -33.99 1.44
C ALA A 6 -31.44 -35.10 1.39
N PRO A 7 -30.37 -34.95 0.57
CA PRO A 7 -29.09 -35.62 0.80
C PRO A 7 -28.03 -34.65 1.37
N ALA A 8 -27.19 -35.21 2.22
CA ALA A 8 -26.23 -34.55 3.11
C ALA A 8 -24.97 -34.02 2.42
N ALA A 9 -24.37 -33.00 3.05
CA ALA A 9 -23.10 -32.37 2.70
C ALA A 9 -21.88 -33.27 3.01
N PRO A 10 -20.82 -33.28 2.20
CA PRO A 10 -19.54 -33.86 2.56
C PRO A 10 -18.66 -32.87 3.37
N GLN A 11 -18.17 -33.33 4.52
CA GLN A 11 -17.27 -32.65 5.45
C GLN A 11 -15.80 -32.68 4.97
N PRO A 12 -14.93 -31.77 5.47
CA PRO A 12 -13.57 -31.55 4.97
C PRO A 12 -12.58 -32.62 5.44
N VAL A 13 -11.58 -32.92 4.60
CA VAL A 13 -10.52 -33.90 4.86
C VAL A 13 -9.21 -33.15 5.16
N THR A 14 -8.72 -33.27 6.39
CA THR A 14 -7.36 -32.90 6.81
C THR A 14 -6.53 -34.18 7.01
N PRO A 15 -5.27 -34.25 6.56
CA PRO A 15 -4.37 -35.30 7.01
C PRO A 15 -3.61 -34.84 8.26
N ASP A 16 -3.96 -35.47 9.37
CA ASP A 16 -3.23 -35.49 10.64
C ASP A 16 -2.10 -36.55 10.53
N VAL A 17 -0.87 -36.18 10.85
CA VAL A 17 0.26 -37.12 10.96
C VAL A 17 1.15 -36.70 12.13
N THR A 18 0.98 -37.38 13.26
CA THR A 18 2.00 -37.66 14.28
C THR A 18 1.59 -38.92 15.06
N PRO A 19 2.48 -39.58 15.83
CA PRO A 19 3.74 -40.25 15.48
C PRO A 19 3.71 -41.73 15.96
N PRO A 20 4.80 -42.52 15.89
CA PRO A 20 4.96 -43.63 16.82
C PRO A 20 6.00 -43.30 17.90
N VAL A 21 5.54 -43.43 19.15
CA VAL A 21 6.32 -43.61 20.37
C VAL A 21 6.74 -45.07 20.49
N SER A 22 8.00 -45.35 20.85
CA SER A 22 8.45 -46.47 21.72
C SER A 22 9.97 -46.60 21.61
N ALA A 23 10.77 -46.86 22.65
CA ALA A 23 10.61 -46.90 24.11
C ALA A 23 12.04 -47.13 24.67
N THR A 24 12.24 -46.82 25.96
CA THR A 24 13.21 -47.51 26.85
C THR A 24 14.71 -47.14 26.65
N GLN A 25 15.62 -46.94 27.61
CA GLN A 25 15.71 -46.78 29.07
C GLN A 25 17.24 -46.77 29.35
N GLU A 26 17.79 -45.76 30.04
CA GLU A 26 19.11 -45.88 30.72
C GLU A 26 19.03 -46.98 31.81
N PRO A 27 20.11 -47.66 32.29
CA PRO A 27 21.41 -47.05 32.65
C PRO A 27 22.66 -47.96 32.52
N SER A 28 23.87 -47.41 32.75
CA SER A 28 24.94 -47.96 33.64
C SER A 28 26.35 -47.52 33.22
N ALA A 29 27.06 -46.84 34.15
CA ALA A 29 28.53 -46.83 34.25
C ALA A 29 28.99 -48.08 35.07
N PRO A 30 30.29 -48.48 35.24
CA PRO A 30 31.49 -47.61 35.32
C PRO A 30 32.86 -48.18 34.83
N ALA A 31 33.90 -47.34 35.01
CA ALA A 31 35.36 -47.60 35.03
C ALA A 31 36.06 -47.82 33.65
N THR A 32 37.25 -47.28 33.35
CA THR A 32 38.45 -47.04 34.18
C THR A 32 39.36 -45.99 33.50
N GLN A 33 40.20 -45.34 34.30
CA GLN A 33 41.25 -44.36 33.97
C GLN A 33 42.30 -44.88 32.97
N ASP A 34 42.85 -43.99 32.13
CA ASP A 34 44.30 -43.95 31.90
C ASP A 34 44.77 -42.53 31.50
N SER A 35 46.04 -42.28 31.79
CA SER A 35 46.67 -40.98 32.05
C SER A 35 47.25 -40.29 30.81
N GLY A 36 47.27 -38.95 30.86
CA GLY A 36 48.43 -38.14 30.48
C GLY A 36 48.49 -37.58 29.04
N ALA A 37 48.34 -36.26 28.90
CA ALA A 37 49.20 -35.37 28.11
C ALA A 37 48.70 -33.91 28.15
N THR A 38 49.56 -33.01 28.61
CA THR A 38 49.76 -31.58 28.25
C THR A 38 48.56 -30.64 28.00
N PRO A 39 48.49 -29.44 28.64
CA PRO A 39 47.49 -28.45 28.29
C PRO A 39 47.87 -27.81 26.95
N SER A 40 47.23 -28.24 25.86
CA SER A 40 47.15 -27.44 24.65
C SER A 40 46.30 -26.22 25.00
N SER A 41 46.92 -25.05 25.06
CA SER A 41 46.21 -23.78 25.09
C SER A 41 45.46 -23.63 23.77
N GLU A 42 44.24 -24.17 23.69
CA GLU A 42 43.32 -23.71 22.66
C GLU A 42 43.02 -22.24 22.96
N PRO A 43 43.21 -21.32 22.00
CA PRO A 43 42.66 -19.99 22.16
C PRO A 43 41.15 -20.20 22.30
N SER A 44 40.59 -19.86 23.46
CA SER A 44 39.15 -19.83 23.64
C SER A 44 38.63 -18.82 22.63
N LEU A 45 38.15 -19.33 21.50
CA LEU A 45 37.36 -18.60 20.53
C LEU A 45 35.99 -18.40 21.17
N ASP A 46 35.97 -17.56 22.22
CA ASP A 46 34.78 -16.99 22.82
C ASP A 46 34.27 -15.94 21.83
N PHE A 47 33.79 -16.43 20.69
CA PHE A 47 32.97 -15.64 19.80
C PHE A 47 31.66 -15.44 20.55
N ASP A 48 31.56 -14.31 21.24
CA ASP A 48 30.29 -13.76 21.65
C ASP A 48 29.50 -13.37 20.38
N LEU A 49 28.98 -14.39 19.69
CA LEU A 49 28.09 -14.31 18.52
C LEU A 49 26.73 -13.72 18.88
N LEU A 50 26.56 -13.29 20.13
CA LEU A 50 25.37 -12.73 20.71
C LEU A 50 25.63 -11.34 21.30
N THR A 51 26.70 -10.64 20.87
CA THR A 51 26.68 -9.18 21.00
C THR A 51 25.37 -8.72 20.34
N PRO A 52 24.43 -8.10 21.07
CA PRO A 52 23.16 -7.73 20.48
C PRO A 52 23.47 -6.89 19.25
N GLU A 53 22.94 -7.26 18.09
CA GLU A 53 23.19 -6.58 16.81
C GLU A 53 22.99 -5.06 16.93
N ALA A 54 22.10 -4.65 17.85
CA ALA A 54 21.90 -3.29 18.30
C ALA A 54 23.16 -2.58 18.83
N GLU A 55 24.00 -3.22 19.66
CA GLU A 55 25.22 -2.62 20.21
C GLU A 55 26.39 -2.63 19.21
N ALA A 56 26.48 -3.66 18.36
CA ALA A 56 27.49 -3.72 17.29
C ALA A 56 27.24 -2.68 16.18
N SER A 57 25.97 -2.34 15.92
CA SER A 57 25.58 -1.40 14.85
C SER A 57 25.43 0.04 15.34
N ALA A 58 25.07 0.25 16.61
CA ALA A 58 24.77 1.58 17.16
C ALA A 58 25.99 2.52 17.22
N GLY A 59 27.22 1.98 17.18
CA GLY A 59 28.45 2.76 17.14
C GLY A 59 29.02 3.02 15.72
N LEU A 60 28.46 2.42 14.67
CA LEU A 60 29.06 2.38 13.32
C LEU A 60 28.21 3.01 12.21
N LEU A 61 26.95 3.37 12.47
CA LEU A 61 26.11 4.05 11.49
C LEU A 61 26.57 5.50 11.33
N ASP A 62 26.94 5.87 10.09
CA ASP A 62 27.25 7.26 9.72
C ASP A 62 26.10 8.19 10.20
N PRO A 63 26.40 9.24 11.00
CA PRO A 63 25.39 10.19 11.44
C PRO A 63 24.54 10.78 10.31
N ASN A 64 25.10 10.92 9.10
CA ASN A 64 24.35 11.39 7.93
C ASN A 64 23.34 10.35 7.44
N LEU A 65 23.74 9.08 7.38
CA LEU A 65 22.85 7.97 7.02
C LEU A 65 21.68 7.85 8.01
N GLN A 66 21.95 7.99 9.32
CA GLN A 66 20.90 7.96 10.33
C GLN A 66 19.87 9.08 10.13
N LYS A 67 20.35 10.30 9.88
CA LYS A 67 19.50 11.47 9.62
C LYS A 67 18.63 11.30 8.37
N ASP A 68 19.19 10.71 7.31
CA ASP A 68 18.46 10.45 6.06
C ASP A 68 17.36 9.41 6.28
N LEU A 69 17.64 8.35 7.04
CA LEU A 69 16.64 7.33 7.40
C LEU A 69 15.50 7.90 8.25
N GLU A 70 15.81 8.78 9.21
CA GLU A 70 14.80 9.47 10.02
C GLU A 70 13.92 10.41 9.18
N THR A 71 14.56 11.17 8.27
CA THR A 71 13.86 12.06 7.34
C THR A 71 12.94 11.26 6.42
N ARG A 72 13.46 10.19 5.80
CA ARG A 72 12.68 9.29 4.94
C ARG A 72 11.50 8.69 5.70
N ARG A 73 11.70 8.20 6.92
CA ARG A 73 10.62 7.63 7.75
C ARG A 73 9.52 8.67 8.02
N THR A 74 9.90 9.91 8.30
CA THR A 74 8.96 11.00 8.54
C THR A 74 8.18 11.35 7.27
N MET A 75 8.88 11.50 6.14
CA MET A 75 8.26 11.78 4.85
C MET A 75 7.32 10.65 4.40
N LEU A 76 7.69 9.38 4.61
CA LEU A 76 6.85 8.23 4.29
C LEU A 76 5.57 8.21 5.14
N LYS A 77 5.66 8.48 6.45
CA LYS A 77 4.47 8.59 7.32
C LYS A 77 3.54 9.71 6.85
N LEU A 78 4.10 10.87 6.50
CA LEU A 78 3.34 11.99 5.95
C LEU A 78 2.71 11.63 4.60
N HIS A 79 3.46 11.02 3.69
CA HIS A 79 2.99 10.58 2.38
C HIS A 79 1.83 9.59 2.53
N GLN A 80 1.93 8.62 3.45
CA GLN A 80 0.87 7.66 3.72
C GLN A 80 -0.39 8.33 4.29
N GLY A 81 -0.24 9.16 5.33
CA GLY A 81 -1.37 9.82 5.97
C GLY A 81 -2.09 10.79 5.03
N LEU A 82 -1.33 11.65 4.34
CA LEU A 82 -1.87 12.59 3.36
C LEU A 82 -2.41 11.87 2.12
N GLY A 83 -1.77 10.77 1.69
CA GLY A 83 -2.23 9.94 0.58
C GLY A 83 -3.59 9.30 0.84
N LEU A 84 -3.84 8.80 2.05
CA LEU A 84 -5.16 8.31 2.44
C LEU A 84 -6.21 9.43 2.50
N ALA A 85 -5.86 10.59 3.05
CA ALA A 85 -6.74 11.76 3.04
C ALA A 85 -7.08 12.20 1.60
N MET A 86 -6.10 12.17 0.70
CA MET A 86 -6.28 12.46 -0.73
C MET A 86 -7.23 11.46 -1.40
N ALA A 87 -7.07 10.17 -1.13
CA ALA A 87 -7.97 9.14 -1.65
C ALA A 87 -9.41 9.35 -1.17
N GLY A 88 -9.60 9.75 0.09
CA GLY A 88 -10.91 10.16 0.63
C GLY A 88 -11.49 11.36 -0.13
N GLY A 89 -10.67 12.40 -0.36
CA GLY A 89 -11.05 13.57 -1.15
C GLY A 89 -11.44 13.23 -2.59
N LEU A 90 -10.69 12.37 -3.27
CA LEU A 90 -10.97 11.94 -4.64
C LEU A 90 -12.25 11.09 -4.71
N THR A 91 -12.48 10.25 -3.70
CA THR A 91 -13.73 9.49 -3.56
C THR A 91 -14.92 10.45 -3.38
N ALA A 92 -14.81 11.44 -2.50
CA ALA A 92 -15.83 12.45 -2.32
C ALA A 92 -16.09 13.24 -3.61
N ALA A 93 -15.05 13.70 -4.30
CA ALA A 93 -15.17 14.37 -5.58
C ALA A 93 -15.92 13.52 -6.62
N THR A 94 -15.61 12.23 -6.70
CA THR A 94 -16.26 11.28 -7.61
C THR A 94 -17.74 11.10 -7.28
N VAL A 95 -18.09 10.96 -6.00
CA VAL A 95 -19.49 10.86 -5.56
C VAL A 95 -20.26 12.13 -5.87
N LEU A 96 -19.71 13.30 -5.55
CA LEU A 96 -20.34 14.58 -5.86
C LEU A 96 -20.54 14.77 -7.36
N GLY A 97 -19.52 14.43 -8.16
CA GLY A 97 -19.58 14.48 -9.61
C GLY A 97 -20.64 13.53 -10.18
N GLN A 98 -20.77 12.33 -9.62
CA GLN A 98 -21.79 11.36 -10.02
C GLN A 98 -23.21 11.88 -9.77
N ILE A 99 -23.45 12.45 -8.59
CA ILE A 99 -24.76 13.02 -8.24
C ILE A 99 -25.08 14.20 -9.15
N GLN A 100 -24.11 15.10 -9.38
CA GLN A 100 -24.27 16.23 -10.28
C GLN A 100 -24.60 15.75 -11.70
N PHE A 101 -23.79 14.85 -12.27
CA PHE A 101 -24.01 14.29 -13.59
C PHE A 101 -25.42 13.68 -13.73
N SER A 102 -25.84 12.89 -12.74
CA SER A 102 -27.16 12.26 -12.74
C SER A 102 -28.26 13.33 -12.75
N ARG A 103 -28.15 14.39 -11.95
CA ARG A 103 -29.15 15.48 -11.92
C ARG A 103 -29.21 16.25 -13.25
N SER A 104 -28.07 16.63 -13.79
CA SER A 104 -27.98 17.45 -15.01
C SER A 104 -28.42 16.69 -16.27
N PHE A 105 -28.15 15.37 -16.37
CA PHE A 105 -28.42 14.60 -17.60
C PHE A 105 -29.55 13.55 -17.51
N THR A 106 -29.99 13.18 -16.31
CA THR A 106 -31.04 12.15 -16.12
C THR A 106 -32.18 12.58 -15.18
N GLY A 107 -31.92 13.55 -14.29
CA GLY A 107 -32.82 13.93 -13.18
C GLY A 107 -33.63 15.21 -13.40
N GLY A 108 -33.53 15.84 -14.58
CA GLY A 108 -34.41 16.94 -14.99
C GLY A 108 -34.09 18.33 -14.41
N GLY A 109 -32.92 18.53 -13.78
CA GLY A 109 -32.54 19.85 -13.26
C GLY A 109 -31.07 19.97 -12.90
N ASP A 110 -30.46 21.09 -13.27
CA ASP A 110 -29.05 21.37 -13.03
C ASP A 110 -28.85 22.07 -11.67
N ASP A 111 -28.15 21.42 -10.75
CA ASP A 111 -27.91 21.91 -9.39
C ASP A 111 -26.51 22.56 -9.28
N ARG A 112 -26.49 23.89 -9.39
CA ARG A 112 -25.27 24.69 -9.36
C ARG A 112 -24.55 24.64 -8.01
N SER A 113 -25.23 24.30 -6.92
CA SER A 113 -24.59 24.16 -5.61
C SER A 113 -23.69 22.94 -5.56
N LEU A 114 -24.09 21.82 -6.18
CA LEU A 114 -23.28 20.62 -6.28
C LEU A 114 -22.02 20.82 -7.12
N LEU A 115 -22.12 21.59 -8.22
CA LEU A 115 -20.96 21.97 -9.03
C LEU A 115 -19.93 22.75 -8.20
N ALA A 116 -20.38 23.72 -7.39
CA ALA A 116 -19.50 24.48 -6.52
C ALA A 116 -18.80 23.59 -5.49
N TRP A 117 -19.54 22.67 -4.85
CA TRP A 117 -18.98 21.71 -3.92
C TRP A 117 -17.99 20.75 -4.57
N HIS A 118 -18.35 20.16 -5.72
CA HIS A 118 -17.45 19.28 -6.48
C HIS A 118 -16.15 19.99 -6.81
N ARG A 119 -16.23 21.22 -7.35
CA ARG A 119 -15.07 22.04 -7.68
C ARG A 119 -14.20 22.34 -6.45
N GLY A 120 -14.82 22.71 -5.32
CA GLY A 120 -14.10 22.97 -4.08
C GLY A 120 -13.32 21.75 -3.59
N VAL A 121 -13.97 20.57 -3.57
CA VAL A 121 -13.33 19.31 -3.18
C VAL A 121 -12.21 18.93 -4.16
N VAL A 122 -12.42 19.09 -5.47
CA VAL A 122 -11.41 18.79 -6.50
C VAL A 122 -10.18 19.70 -6.36
N ILE A 123 -10.35 20.99 -6.09
CA ILE A 123 -9.22 21.92 -5.88
C ILE A 123 -8.40 21.48 -4.66
N GLY A 124 -9.05 21.23 -3.53
CA GLY A 124 -8.37 20.79 -2.31
C GLY A 124 -7.66 19.45 -2.50
N THR A 125 -8.34 18.49 -3.14
CA THR A 125 -7.79 17.16 -3.43
C THR A 125 -6.61 17.24 -4.40
N SER A 126 -6.67 18.10 -5.42
CA SER A 126 -5.59 18.29 -6.40
C SER A 126 -4.34 18.88 -5.74
N LEU A 127 -4.52 19.85 -4.83
CA LEU A 127 -3.42 20.41 -4.06
C LEU A 127 -2.79 19.34 -3.17
N LEU A 128 -3.62 18.55 -2.49
CA LEU A 128 -3.14 17.43 -1.66
C LEU A 128 -2.42 16.36 -2.50
N PHE A 129 -2.93 16.02 -3.68
CA PHE A 129 -2.28 15.11 -4.63
C PHE A 129 -0.89 15.61 -5.02
N ALA A 130 -0.77 16.89 -5.39
CA ALA A 130 0.51 17.49 -5.73
C ALA A 130 1.49 17.48 -4.54
N THR A 131 1.00 17.79 -3.33
CA THR A 131 1.81 17.71 -2.10
C THR A 131 2.31 16.29 -1.84
N VAL A 132 1.43 15.29 -1.87
CA VAL A 132 1.78 13.87 -1.66
C VAL A 132 2.78 13.39 -2.70
N GLY A 133 2.56 13.69 -3.98
CA GLY A 133 3.49 13.37 -5.05
C GLY A 133 4.87 14.02 -4.85
N THR A 134 4.90 15.29 -4.42
CA THR A 134 6.15 16.00 -4.11
C THR A 134 6.89 15.35 -2.94
N LEU A 135 6.18 14.94 -1.88
CA LEU A 135 6.79 14.18 -0.78
C LEU A 135 7.39 12.86 -1.28
N GLY A 136 6.71 12.17 -2.21
CA GLY A 136 7.22 10.92 -2.79
C GLY A 136 8.47 11.13 -3.65
N LEU A 137 8.54 12.21 -4.42
CA LEU A 137 9.67 12.53 -5.29
C LEU A 137 10.90 13.04 -4.54
N LEU A 138 10.71 13.78 -3.45
CA LEU A 138 11.79 14.40 -2.68
C LEU A 138 12.26 13.55 -1.48
N ALA A 139 11.64 12.39 -1.24
CA ALA A 139 12.04 11.51 -0.15
C ALA A 139 13.48 10.98 -0.38
N PRO A 140 14.41 11.12 0.59
CA PRO A 140 15.76 10.59 0.46
C PRO A 140 15.76 9.08 0.23
N ASP A 141 16.60 8.58 -0.69
CA ASP A 141 16.82 7.15 -0.95
C ASP A 141 18.26 6.74 -0.65
N PRO A 142 18.60 6.47 0.62
CA PRO A 142 19.97 6.17 1.03
C PRO A 142 20.43 4.74 0.66
N VAL A 143 19.55 3.93 0.07
CA VAL A 143 19.84 2.54 -0.30
C VAL A 143 19.60 2.39 -1.79
N GLU A 144 20.66 2.10 -2.55
CA GLU A 144 20.53 1.75 -3.95
C GLU A 144 19.75 0.43 -4.09
N ARG A 145 18.74 0.44 -4.95
CA ARG A 145 17.92 -0.75 -5.24
C ARG A 145 17.94 -1.00 -6.74
N GLU A 146 18.20 -2.23 -7.11
CA GLU A 146 17.98 -2.68 -8.49
C GLU A 146 16.49 -2.63 -8.83
N PHE A 147 16.17 -2.48 -10.11
CA PHE A 147 14.79 -2.51 -10.57
C PHE A 147 14.17 -3.89 -10.31
N GLN A 148 12.99 -3.92 -9.68
CA GLN A 148 12.24 -5.14 -9.39
C GLN A 148 10.75 -4.91 -9.65
N TRP A 149 10.04 -5.96 -10.08
CA TRP A 149 8.58 -5.98 -10.19
C TRP A 149 7.93 -6.20 -8.83
N ASP A 150 8.21 -5.28 -7.90
CA ASP A 150 7.71 -5.29 -6.54
C ASP A 150 6.49 -4.36 -6.36
N THR A 151 5.94 -4.38 -5.16
CA THR A 151 4.79 -3.55 -4.74
C THR A 151 5.03 -2.06 -4.94
N VAL A 152 6.26 -1.59 -4.73
CA VAL A 152 6.66 -0.18 -4.90
C VAL A 152 6.66 0.20 -6.38
N THR A 153 7.17 -0.66 -7.25
CA THR A 153 7.13 -0.44 -8.70
C THR A 153 5.70 -0.36 -9.20
N PHE A 154 4.81 -1.27 -8.77
CA PHE A 154 3.39 -1.19 -9.14
C PHE A 154 2.72 0.06 -8.58
N HIS A 155 2.98 0.44 -7.33
CA HIS A 155 2.50 1.71 -6.77
C HIS A 155 2.89 2.90 -7.66
N LYS A 156 4.17 3.00 -8.07
CA LYS A 156 4.66 4.06 -8.95
C LYS A 156 3.97 4.06 -10.31
N ILE A 157 3.74 2.89 -10.91
CA ILE A 157 3.01 2.77 -12.18
C ILE A 157 1.57 3.29 -12.02
N PHE A 158 0.85 2.81 -11.01
CA PHE A 158 -0.53 3.25 -10.76
C PHE A 158 -0.61 4.73 -10.41
N MET A 159 0.34 5.28 -9.63
CA MET A 159 0.39 6.71 -9.33
C MET A 159 0.77 7.55 -10.56
N SER A 160 1.56 7.02 -11.48
CA SER A 160 1.85 7.68 -12.77
C SER A 160 0.60 7.74 -13.64
N LEU A 161 -0.16 6.64 -13.74
CA LEU A 161 -1.45 6.61 -14.44
C LEU A 161 -2.47 7.54 -13.77
N ALA A 162 -2.55 7.55 -12.44
CA ALA A 162 -3.39 8.47 -11.69
C ALA A 162 -3.00 9.93 -11.95
N THR A 163 -1.70 10.24 -12.04
CA THR A 163 -1.21 11.59 -12.38
C THR A 163 -1.69 12.02 -13.76
N ALA A 164 -1.53 11.15 -14.77
CA ALA A 164 -2.06 11.42 -16.10
C ALA A 164 -3.59 11.61 -16.09
N GLY A 165 -4.29 10.79 -15.31
CA GLY A 165 -5.73 10.90 -15.07
C GLY A 165 -6.13 12.24 -14.46
N MET A 166 -5.45 12.70 -13.43
CA MET A 166 -5.69 14.00 -12.78
C MET A 166 -5.51 15.17 -13.74
N ILE A 167 -4.49 15.13 -14.60
CA ILE A 167 -4.28 16.15 -15.66
C ILE A 167 -5.45 16.11 -16.65
N ALA A 168 -5.82 14.92 -17.13
CA ALA A 168 -6.95 14.76 -18.05
C ALA A 168 -8.27 15.23 -17.41
N GLN A 169 -8.50 14.94 -16.14
CA GLN A 169 -9.65 15.44 -15.37
C GLN A 169 -9.73 16.96 -15.36
N ALA A 170 -8.60 17.65 -15.10
CA ALA A 170 -8.56 19.11 -15.09
C ALA A 170 -8.97 19.69 -16.45
N VAL A 171 -8.41 19.16 -17.54
CA VAL A 171 -8.74 19.60 -18.90
C VAL A 171 -10.21 19.31 -19.24
N LEU A 172 -10.68 18.07 -19.00
CA LEU A 172 -12.05 17.67 -19.31
C LEU A 172 -13.08 18.43 -18.47
N GLY A 173 -12.76 18.72 -17.20
CA GLY A 173 -13.63 19.52 -16.33
C GLY A 173 -13.77 20.95 -16.83
N ILE A 174 -12.66 21.57 -17.27
CA ILE A 174 -12.69 22.90 -17.92
C ILE A 174 -13.53 22.86 -19.19
N LEU A 175 -13.30 21.88 -20.08
CA LEU A 175 -14.03 21.75 -21.34
C LEU A 175 -15.53 21.54 -21.11
N ALA A 176 -15.92 20.66 -20.19
CA ALA A 176 -17.31 20.41 -19.84
C ALA A 176 -17.99 21.71 -19.35
N THR A 177 -17.32 22.45 -18.47
CA THR A 177 -17.82 23.73 -17.94
C THR A 177 -17.92 24.81 -19.02
N HIS A 178 -16.98 24.85 -19.97
CA HIS A 178 -17.02 25.80 -21.08
C HIS A 178 -18.13 25.48 -22.08
N SER A 179 -18.44 24.20 -22.27
CA SER A 179 -19.50 23.75 -23.19
C SER A 179 -20.90 23.75 -22.59
N TYR A 180 -21.14 24.40 -21.46
CA TYR A 180 -22.45 24.34 -20.79
C TYR A 180 -23.60 24.81 -21.68
N GLY A 181 -24.66 24.02 -21.74
CA GLY A 181 -25.84 24.23 -22.58
C GLY A 181 -25.62 23.90 -24.06
N GLU A 182 -24.41 23.52 -24.46
CA GLU A 182 -24.09 23.12 -25.82
C GLU A 182 -24.35 21.63 -26.04
N ILE A 183 -24.55 21.25 -27.31
CA ILE A 183 -24.73 19.84 -27.73
C ILE A 183 -23.51 18.97 -27.37
N THR A 184 -22.33 19.60 -27.22
CA THR A 184 -21.08 18.93 -26.84
C THR A 184 -20.90 18.71 -25.34
N GLU A 185 -21.69 19.37 -24.49
CA GLU A 185 -21.60 19.24 -23.03
C GLU A 185 -21.65 17.80 -22.54
N PRO A 186 -22.65 16.97 -22.96
CA PRO A 186 -22.77 15.62 -22.42
C PRO A 186 -21.58 14.75 -22.80
N LYS A 187 -20.93 15.03 -23.94
CA LYS A 187 -19.74 14.28 -24.39
C LYS A 187 -18.55 14.54 -23.46
N TYR A 188 -18.27 15.81 -23.16
CA TYR A 188 -17.16 16.16 -22.26
C TYR A 188 -17.45 15.75 -20.82
N ALA A 189 -18.69 15.91 -20.35
CA ALA A 189 -19.11 15.47 -19.02
C ALA A 189 -19.00 13.95 -18.86
N THR A 190 -19.41 13.17 -19.87
CA THR A 190 -19.26 11.70 -19.84
C THR A 190 -17.80 11.28 -19.87
N ALA A 191 -16.98 11.91 -20.72
CA ALA A 191 -15.54 11.64 -20.76
C ALA A 191 -14.87 11.98 -19.41
N HIS A 192 -15.24 13.11 -18.81
CA HIS A 192 -14.79 13.49 -17.47
C HIS A 192 -15.17 12.43 -16.43
N GLN A 193 -16.42 11.96 -16.43
CA GLN A 193 -16.87 10.92 -15.50
C GLN A 193 -16.10 9.61 -15.64
N VAL A 194 -15.91 9.11 -16.87
CA VAL A 194 -15.18 7.85 -17.13
C VAL A 194 -13.73 7.96 -16.66
N VAL A 195 -13.05 9.05 -17.03
CA VAL A 195 -11.66 9.28 -16.59
C VAL A 195 -11.60 9.47 -15.07
N GLY A 196 -12.64 10.01 -14.44
CA GLY A 196 -12.72 10.22 -13.00
C GLY A 196 -12.71 8.88 -12.25
N TYR A 197 -13.57 7.95 -12.67
CA TYR A 197 -13.59 6.59 -12.13
C TYR A 197 -12.28 5.83 -12.39
N ALA A 198 -11.70 5.96 -13.59
CA ALA A 198 -10.41 5.34 -13.91
C ALA A 198 -9.27 5.88 -13.02
N THR A 199 -9.25 7.20 -12.79
CA THR A 199 -8.26 7.87 -11.92
C THR A 199 -8.42 7.39 -10.47
N LEU A 200 -9.64 7.36 -9.96
CA LEU A 200 -9.94 6.82 -8.62
C LEU A 200 -9.50 5.36 -8.51
N GLY A 201 -9.77 4.55 -9.53
CA GLY A 201 -9.33 3.15 -9.59
C GLY A 201 -7.81 3.01 -9.55
N CYS A 202 -7.07 3.85 -10.27
CA CYS A 202 -5.61 3.86 -10.23
C CYS A 202 -5.09 4.28 -8.84
N VAL A 203 -5.68 5.30 -8.21
CA VAL A 203 -5.33 5.71 -6.85
C VAL A 203 -5.57 4.56 -5.86
N ALA A 204 -6.74 3.94 -5.92
CA ALA A 204 -7.08 2.80 -5.07
C ALA A 204 -6.13 1.62 -5.27
N ALA A 205 -5.83 1.26 -6.53
CA ALA A 205 -4.89 0.19 -6.86
C ALA A 205 -3.48 0.47 -6.31
N GLY A 206 -2.97 1.69 -6.47
CA GLY A 206 -1.65 2.05 -5.94
C GLY A 206 -1.59 2.05 -4.41
N ILE A 207 -2.69 2.34 -3.71
CA ILE A 207 -2.75 2.20 -2.26
C ILE A 207 -2.72 0.72 -1.87
N VAL A 208 -3.54 -0.11 -2.52
CA VAL A 208 -3.64 -1.55 -2.26
C VAL A 208 -2.32 -2.26 -2.51
N THR A 209 -1.55 -1.86 -3.52
CA THR A 209 -0.24 -2.49 -3.79
C THR A 209 0.73 -2.36 -2.64
N LEU A 210 0.58 -1.38 -1.74
CA LEU A 210 1.50 -1.19 -0.60
C LEU A 210 1.01 -1.85 0.71
N THR A 211 -0.16 -2.50 0.71
CA THR A 211 -0.70 -3.15 1.91
C THR A 211 -0.45 -4.66 1.97
N PHE A 212 0.10 -5.27 0.90
CA PHE A 212 0.32 -6.71 0.78
C PHE A 212 1.70 -7.02 0.22
#